data_AF-A0A7W7VM48-F1
#
_entry.id   AF-A0A7W7VM48-F1
#
_cell.length_a   1.000
_cell.length_b   1.000
_cell.length_c   1.000
_cell.angle_alpha   90.00
_cell.angle_beta   90.00
_cell.angle_gamma   90.00
#
_symmetry.space_group_name_H-M   'P 1'
#
loop_
_entity.id
_entity.type
_entity.pdbx_description
1 polymer ?
#
loop_
_entity_poly.entity_id
_entity_poly.type
_entity_poly.pdbx_seq_one_letter_code
_entity_poly.pdbx_strand_id
1 'polypeptide(L)'
;MTGIAWVDVFVIIGIVGTGVALLWKAVAGLMVKVRRLSHFLDDWNGEAARPGVPYRPGFPERVAVIEQELRPNHGSSLRDAVDRLERGVRRVEDGLTTHLEQHRLSAGPIVNVTTTQATDSYAGDGHQQGAAASE
;
A
#
# COMPACT_ATOMS: atom_id res chain seq x y z
N MET A 1 16.74 -71.98 6.34
CA MET A 1 15.72 -72.97 5.97
C MET A 1 15.69 -73.99 7.07
N THR A 2 14.56 -74.09 7.76
CA THR A 2 14.39 -74.78 9.04
C THR A 2 14.45 -76.31 8.93
N GLY A 3 14.59 -76.85 7.71
CA GLY A 3 14.62 -78.29 7.43
C GLY A 3 13.23 -78.92 7.38
N ILE A 4 12.17 -78.16 7.69
CA ILE A 4 10.77 -78.58 7.63
C ILE A 4 10.08 -77.78 6.52
N ALA A 5 9.79 -78.43 5.39
CA ALA A 5 9.34 -77.75 4.17
C ALA A 5 8.12 -76.84 4.37
N TRP A 6 7.15 -77.23 5.19
CA TRP A 6 5.96 -76.43 5.46
C TRP A 6 6.25 -75.16 6.26
N VAL A 7 7.21 -75.21 7.19
CA VAL A 7 7.60 -74.06 8.01
C VAL A 7 8.21 -72.97 7.14
N ASP A 8 9.11 -73.35 6.21
CA ASP A 8 9.73 -72.38 5.30
C ASP A 8 8.71 -71.72 4.36
N VAL A 9 7.67 -72.45 3.93
CA VAL A 9 6.55 -71.89 3.14
C VAL A 9 5.80 -70.81 3.93
N PHE A 10 5.47 -71.07 5.19
CA PHE A 10 4.79 -70.07 6.04
C PHE A 10 5.65 -68.83 6.29
N VAL A 11 6.96 -69.00 6.46
CA VAL A 11 7.90 -67.87 6.62
C VAL A 11 7.92 -67.00 5.36
N ILE A 12 8.01 -67.61 4.17
CA ILE A 12 8.03 -66.88 2.89
C ILE A 12 6.71 -66.13 2.69
N ILE A 13 5.57 -66.78 2.91
CA ILE A 13 4.24 -66.14 2.81
C ILE A 13 4.13 -64.97 3.80
N GLY A 14 4.62 -65.13 5.03
CA GLY A 14 4.62 -64.08 6.04
C GLY A 14 5.46 -62.86 5.62
N ILE A 15 6.65 -63.08 5.09
CA ILE A 15 7.54 -61.99 4.60
C ILE A 15 6.91 -61.29 3.41
N VAL A 16 6.43 -62.04 2.42
CA VAL A 16 5.79 -61.48 1.21
C VAL A 16 4.52 -60.72 1.58
N GLY A 17 3.66 -61.29 2.42
CA GLY A 17 2.44 -60.66 2.91
C GLY A 17 2.72 -59.37 3.66
N THR A 18 3.74 -59.35 4.51
CA THR A 18 4.17 -58.14 5.22
C THR A 18 4.67 -57.07 4.25
N GLY A 19 5.49 -57.45 3.26
CA GLY A 19 5.98 -56.54 2.22
C GLY A 19 4.84 -55.92 1.41
N VAL A 20 3.87 -56.75 0.97
CA VAL A 20 2.69 -56.29 0.23
C VAL A 20 1.82 -55.36 1.08
N ALA A 21 1.60 -55.68 2.36
CA ALA A 21 0.81 -54.86 3.26
C ALA A 21 1.45 -53.47 3.49
N LEU A 22 2.77 -53.42 3.67
CA LEU A 22 3.50 -52.15 3.82
C LEU A 22 3.45 -51.32 2.53
N LEU A 23 3.61 -51.97 1.38
CA LEU A 23 3.52 -51.30 0.08
C LEU A 23 2.10 -50.73 -0.14
N TRP A 24 1.06 -51.51 0.13
CA TRP A 24 -0.32 -51.05 0.02
C TRP A 24 -0.55 -49.84 0.93
N LYS A 25 -0.10 -49.89 2.19
CA LYS A 25 -0.27 -48.78 3.13
C LYS A 25 0.44 -47.51 2.65
N ALA A 26 1.62 -47.65 2.07
CA ALA A 26 2.36 -46.53 1.48
C ALA A 26 1.61 -45.93 0.28
N VAL A 27 1.14 -46.77 -0.65
CA VAL A 27 0.39 -46.33 -1.84
C VAL A 27 -0.93 -45.67 -1.45
N ALA A 28 -1.69 -46.27 -0.53
CA ALA A 28 -2.95 -45.72 -0.04
C ALA A 28 -2.72 -44.36 0.65
N GLY A 29 -1.69 -44.26 1.50
CA GLY A 29 -1.31 -43.00 2.15
C GLY A 29 -0.89 -41.92 1.15
N LEU A 30 -0.15 -42.31 0.10
CA LEU A 30 0.26 -41.40 -0.96
C LEU A 30 -0.94 -40.92 -1.77
N MET A 31 -1.86 -41.80 -2.15
CA MET A 31 -3.07 -41.43 -2.89
C MET A 31 -3.91 -40.40 -2.14
N VAL A 32 -4.06 -40.53 -0.82
CA VAL A 32 -4.81 -39.54 -0.03
C VAL A 32 -4.16 -38.16 -0.08
N LYS A 33 -2.82 -38.09 -0.03
CA LYS A 33 -2.09 -36.82 -0.15
C LYS A 33 -2.19 -36.24 -1.56
N VAL A 34 -2.06 -37.06 -2.59
CA VAL A 34 -2.19 -36.66 -4.00
C VAL A 34 -3.58 -36.10 -4.27
N ARG A 35 -4.65 -36.70 -3.74
CA ARG A 35 -6.01 -36.17 -3.88
C ARG A 35 -6.15 -34.75 -3.31
N ARG A 36 -5.53 -34.47 -2.16
CA ARG A 36 -5.53 -33.10 -1.60
C ARG A 36 -4.80 -32.11 -2.50
N LEU A 37 -3.67 -32.52 -3.07
CA LEU A 37 -2.94 -31.68 -4.01
C LEU A 37 -3.73 -31.46 -5.31
N SER A 38 -4.44 -32.48 -5.80
CA SER A 38 -5.35 -32.35 -6.95
C SER A 38 -6.41 -31.31 -6.67
N HIS A 39 -7.13 -31.41 -5.55
CA HIS A 39 -8.16 -30.42 -5.20
C HIS A 39 -7.59 -29.01 -5.08
N PHE A 40 -6.40 -28.86 -4.50
CA PHE A 40 -5.72 -27.57 -4.47
C PHE A 40 -5.38 -27.04 -5.87
N LEU A 41 -4.88 -27.90 -6.76
CA LEU A 41 -4.57 -27.52 -8.14
C LEU A 41 -5.83 -27.20 -8.95
N ASP A 42 -6.93 -27.92 -8.71
CA ASP A 42 -8.23 -27.66 -9.30
C ASP A 42 -8.77 -26.29 -8.86
N ASP A 43 -8.69 -25.98 -7.55
CA ASP A 43 -9.07 -24.67 -7.01
C ASP A 43 -8.13 -23.55 -7.49
N TRP A 44 -6.83 -23.84 -7.64
CA TRP A 44 -5.82 -22.90 -8.11
C TRP A 44 -6.01 -22.54 -9.58
N ASN A 45 -6.26 -23.52 -10.44
CA ASN A 45 -6.50 -23.28 -11.87
C ASN A 45 -7.94 -22.78 -12.15
N GLY A 46 -8.86 -22.99 -11.21
CA GLY A 46 -10.25 -22.63 -11.36
C GLY A 46 -11.08 -23.69 -12.07
N GLU A 47 -12.39 -23.45 -12.17
CA GLU A 47 -13.35 -24.37 -12.77
C GLU A 47 -13.86 -23.82 -14.10
N ALA A 48 -13.68 -24.59 -15.17
CA ALA A 48 -14.26 -24.29 -16.48
C ALA A 48 -15.79 -24.24 -16.41
N ALA A 49 -16.41 -23.43 -17.27
CA ALA A 49 -17.87 -23.37 -17.37
C ALA A 49 -18.43 -24.76 -17.72
N ARG A 50 -19.40 -25.23 -16.94
CA ARG A 50 -20.13 -26.50 -17.18
C ARG A 50 -21.64 -26.22 -17.24
N PRO A 51 -22.45 -27.07 -17.91
CA PRO A 51 -23.88 -26.80 -18.06
C PRO A 51 -24.56 -26.51 -16.71
N GLY A 52 -25.13 -25.31 -16.57
CA GLY A 52 -25.79 -24.87 -15.33
C GLY A 52 -24.88 -24.31 -14.23
N VAL A 53 -23.54 -24.28 -14.40
CA VAL A 53 -22.61 -23.69 -13.44
C VAL A 53 -21.71 -22.66 -14.13
N PRO A 54 -21.70 -21.40 -13.66
CA PRO A 54 -20.87 -20.36 -14.25
C PRO A 54 -19.38 -20.64 -14.06
N TYR A 55 -18.57 -20.12 -14.98
CA TYR A 55 -17.11 -20.14 -14.88
C TYR A 55 -16.63 -19.55 -13.54
N ARG A 56 -15.68 -20.24 -12.88
CA ARG A 56 -15.00 -19.73 -11.68
C ARG A 56 -13.53 -19.50 -12.01
N PRO A 57 -13.06 -18.25 -12.06
CA PRO A 57 -11.68 -17.94 -12.43
C PRO A 57 -10.68 -18.47 -11.41
N GLY A 58 -9.58 -19.03 -11.91
CA GLY A 58 -8.44 -19.48 -11.13
C GLY A 58 -7.60 -18.33 -10.58
N PHE A 59 -6.61 -18.69 -9.77
CA PHE A 59 -5.63 -17.75 -9.23
C PHE A 59 -4.83 -17.04 -10.33
N PRO A 60 -4.30 -17.72 -11.38
CA PRO A 60 -3.54 -17.05 -12.44
C PRO A 60 -4.36 -15.96 -13.15
N GLU A 61 -5.63 -16.22 -13.48
CA GLU A 61 -6.50 -15.25 -14.14
C GLU A 61 -6.79 -14.05 -13.23
N ARG A 62 -7.03 -14.30 -11.93
CA ARG A 62 -7.25 -13.23 -10.96
C ARG A 62 -6.02 -12.35 -10.78
N VAL A 63 -4.83 -12.95 -10.77
CA VAL A 63 -3.56 -12.21 -10.72
C VAL A 63 -3.33 -11.40 -12.00
N ALA A 64 -3.62 -11.97 -13.18
CA ALA A 64 -3.48 -11.26 -14.44
C ALA A 64 -4.33 -9.97 -14.50
N VAL A 65 -5.55 -9.99 -13.94
CA VAL A 65 -6.40 -8.80 -13.83
C VAL A 65 -5.75 -7.74 -12.92
N ILE A 66 -5.22 -8.16 -11.77
CA ILE A 66 -4.52 -7.24 -10.86
C ILE A 66 -3.28 -6.65 -11.53
N GLU A 67 -2.48 -7.47 -12.21
CA GLU A 67 -1.31 -7.03 -12.95
C GLU A 67 -1.67 -6.01 -14.03
N GLN A 68 -2.81 -6.18 -14.70
CA GLN A 68 -3.30 -5.21 -15.69
C GLN A 68 -3.61 -3.85 -15.06
N GLU A 69 -4.20 -3.82 -13.86
CA GLU A 69 -4.48 -2.58 -13.12
C GLU A 69 -3.22 -1.87 -12.60
N LEU A 70 -2.13 -2.62 -12.40
CA LEU A 70 -0.85 -2.10 -11.94
C LEU A 70 0.08 -1.66 -13.09
N ARG A 71 -0.33 -1.90 -14.34
CA ARG A 71 0.39 -1.45 -15.53
C ARG A 71 -0.28 -0.20 -16.10
N PRO A 72 0.48 0.66 -16.81
CA PRO A 72 -0.13 1.74 -17.57
C PRO A 72 -1.09 1.18 -18.62
N ASN A 73 -2.32 1.67 -18.64
CA ASN A 73 -3.37 1.22 -19.55
C ASN A 73 -4.15 2.41 -20.13
N HIS A 74 -3.42 3.33 -20.77
CA HIS A 74 -3.98 4.49 -21.49
C HIS A 74 -4.95 5.36 -20.68
N GLY A 75 -4.88 5.31 -19.36
CA GLY A 75 -5.70 6.10 -18.47
C GLY A 75 -6.78 5.34 -17.72
N SER A 76 -7.06 4.08 -18.03
CA SER A 76 -8.16 3.32 -17.40
C SER A 76 -7.74 2.50 -16.20
N SER A 77 -6.42 2.30 -15.98
CA SER A 77 -5.95 1.52 -14.84
C SER A 77 -5.92 2.33 -13.54
N LEU A 78 -5.94 1.61 -12.40
CA LEU A 78 -5.73 2.20 -11.08
C LEU A 78 -4.41 2.97 -11.02
N ARG A 79 -3.33 2.42 -11.58
CA ARG A 79 -2.04 3.12 -11.66
C ARG A 79 -2.15 4.46 -12.38
N ASP A 80 -2.80 4.48 -13.54
CA ASP A 80 -2.96 5.72 -14.30
C ASP A 80 -3.80 6.76 -13.54
N ALA A 81 -4.78 6.30 -12.75
CA ALA A 81 -5.56 7.16 -11.86
C ALA A 81 -4.69 7.76 -10.76
N VAL A 82 -3.80 6.96 -10.16
CA VAL A 82 -2.81 7.44 -9.17
C VAL A 82 -1.83 8.43 -9.81
N ASP A 83 -1.30 8.15 -10.99
CA ASP A 83 -0.37 9.05 -11.71
C ASP A 83 -1.04 10.38 -12.10
N ARG A 84 -2.36 10.38 -12.38
CA ARG A 84 -3.13 11.62 -12.57
C ARG A 84 -3.31 12.38 -11.27
N LEU A 85 -3.60 11.70 -10.16
CA LEU A 85 -3.76 12.31 -8.86
C LEU A 85 -2.45 12.97 -8.42
N GLU A 86 -1.33 12.27 -8.54
CA GLU A 86 0.00 12.79 -8.22
C GLU A 86 0.35 14.05 -9.03
N ARG A 87 0.09 14.03 -10.34
CA ARG A 87 0.26 15.22 -11.18
C ARG A 87 -0.66 16.37 -10.78
N GLY A 88 -1.88 16.06 -10.35
CA GLY A 88 -2.83 17.05 -9.85
C GLY A 88 -2.35 17.71 -8.56
N VAL A 89 -1.86 16.92 -7.59
CA VAL A 89 -1.32 17.40 -6.31
C VAL A 89 -0.14 18.33 -6.55
N ARG A 90 0.85 17.92 -7.36
CA ARG A 90 2.02 18.76 -7.67
C ARG A 90 1.62 20.11 -8.29
N ARG A 91 0.63 20.10 -9.20
CA ARG A 91 0.12 21.34 -9.81
C ARG A 91 -0.48 22.29 -8.78
N VAL A 92 -1.19 21.75 -7.78
CA VAL A 92 -1.77 22.56 -6.70
C VAL A 92 -0.67 23.15 -5.83
N GLU A 93 0.35 22.36 -5.48
CA GLU A 93 1.51 22.80 -4.70
C GLU A 93 2.30 23.91 -5.42
N ASP A 94 2.57 23.75 -6.72
CA ASP A 94 3.24 24.75 -7.56
C ASP A 94 2.43 26.05 -7.65
N GLY A 95 1.11 25.93 -7.86
CA GLY A 95 0.20 27.06 -7.93
C GLY A 95 0.12 27.83 -6.62
N LEU A 96 0.07 27.14 -5.48
CA LEU A 96 0.08 27.78 -4.16
C LEU A 96 1.40 28.51 -3.90
N THR A 97 2.53 27.89 -4.23
CA THR A 97 3.86 28.51 -4.08
C THR A 97 3.96 29.78 -4.91
N THR A 98 3.54 29.72 -6.18
CA THR A 98 3.52 30.87 -7.09
C THR A 98 2.62 31.98 -6.55
N HIS A 99 1.44 31.63 -6.04
CA HIS A 99 0.50 32.60 -5.49
C HIS A 99 1.04 33.30 -4.24
N LEU A 100 1.69 32.55 -3.34
CA LEU A 100 2.34 33.12 -2.16
C LEU A 100 3.49 34.07 -2.52
N GLU A 101 4.28 33.71 -3.53
CA GLU A 101 5.36 34.57 -4.03
C GLU A 101 4.82 35.85 -4.68
N GLN A 102 3.75 35.73 -5.47
CA GLN A 102 3.07 36.88 -6.05
C GLN A 102 2.49 37.81 -4.96
N HIS A 103 1.86 37.24 -3.92
CA HIS A 103 1.34 38.02 -2.79
C HIS A 103 2.47 38.74 -2.02
N ARG A 104 3.60 38.06 -1.82
CA ARG A 104 4.81 38.64 -1.20
C ARG A 104 5.39 39.80 -2.02
N LEU A 105 5.35 39.72 -3.35
CA LEU A 105 5.85 40.78 -4.23
C LEU A 105 4.86 41.95 -4.35
N SER A 106 3.54 41.69 -4.28
CA SER A 106 2.49 42.72 -4.32
C SER A 106 2.29 43.44 -2.99
N ALA A 107 2.53 42.75 -1.87
CA ALA A 107 2.70 43.39 -0.58
C ALA A 107 4.09 44.06 -0.60
N GLY A 108 4.14 45.30 -1.09
CA GLY A 108 5.37 46.09 -1.17
C GLY A 108 6.14 46.09 0.17
N PRO A 109 7.43 46.52 0.17
CA PRO A 109 8.27 46.46 1.35
C PRO A 109 7.51 47.05 2.53
N ILE A 110 7.39 46.29 3.63
CA ILE A 110 6.91 46.84 4.90
C ILE A 110 7.92 47.92 5.25
N VAL A 111 7.60 49.16 4.87
CA VAL A 111 8.28 50.34 5.34
C VAL A 111 8.00 50.34 6.83
N ASN A 112 8.98 49.93 7.62
CA ASN A 112 8.96 50.21 9.05
C ASN A 112 8.77 51.72 9.18
N VAL A 113 7.57 52.14 9.58
CA VAL A 113 7.33 53.52 10.00
C VAL A 113 8.10 53.68 11.31
N THR A 114 9.37 54.06 11.19
CA THR A 114 10.13 54.58 12.31
C THR A 114 9.45 55.87 12.70
N THR A 115 8.60 55.84 13.74
CA THR A 115 8.09 57.03 14.40
C THR A 115 9.31 57.83 14.89
N THR A 116 9.75 58.81 14.09
CA THR A 116 10.68 59.84 14.55
C THR A 116 9.91 60.69 15.54
N GLN A 117 10.05 60.35 16.82
CA GLN A 117 9.62 61.16 17.93
C GLN A 117 10.51 62.41 17.93
N ALA A 118 10.04 63.48 17.30
CA ALA A 118 10.63 64.81 17.41
C ALA A 118 10.44 65.28 18.85
N THR A 119 11.43 65.01 19.70
CA THR A 119 11.61 65.74 20.96
C THR A 119 12.21 67.09 20.62
N ASP A 120 11.36 67.98 20.11
CA ASP A 120 11.75 69.38 19.91
C ASP A 120 11.71 70.07 21.28
N SER A 121 12.92 70.23 21.80
CA SER A 121 13.41 71.32 22.64
C SER A 121 12.46 72.51 22.81
N TYR A 122 11.72 72.53 23.92
CA TYR A 122 11.23 73.78 24.52
C TYR A 122 12.33 74.31 25.47
N ALA A 123 13.27 75.05 24.89
CA ALA A 123 14.21 75.90 25.61
C ALA A 123 14.25 77.27 24.93
N GLY A 124 13.88 78.32 25.67
CA GLY A 124 13.87 79.72 25.22
C GLY A 124 12.60 80.42 25.70
N ASP A 125 12.54 80.95 26.91
CA ASP A 125 13.15 82.23 27.37
C ASP A 125 12.43 83.46 26.81
N GLY A 126 12.08 84.40 27.69
CA GLY A 126 11.61 85.73 27.26
C GLY A 126 10.39 86.32 28.00
N HIS A 127 10.64 86.82 29.21
CA HIS A 127 10.27 88.18 29.65
C HIS A 127 8.80 88.66 29.77
N GLN A 128 8.52 89.04 31.04
CA GLN A 128 8.08 90.37 31.50
C GLN A 128 6.60 90.75 31.65
N GLN A 129 6.41 91.54 32.74
CA GLN A 129 5.30 92.43 33.14
C GLN A 129 4.14 91.73 33.86
N GLY A 130 3.72 92.09 35.08
CA GLY A 130 3.92 93.32 35.84
C GLY A 130 2.57 93.80 36.37
N ALA A 131 2.54 94.17 37.65
CA ALA A 131 1.54 95.03 38.32
C ALA A 131 0.22 94.43 38.85
N ALA A 132 0.07 94.64 40.18
CA ALA A 132 -1.15 95.01 40.94
C ALA A 132 -2.26 93.94 41.05
N ALA A 133 -3.01 93.77 42.14
CA ALA A 133 -3.33 94.61 43.29
C ALA A 133 -3.86 93.67 44.41
N SER A 134 -3.40 93.79 45.67
CA SER A 134 -4.19 94.26 46.82
C SER A 134 -5.59 93.62 47.01
N GLU A 135 -5.75 92.75 48.01
CA GLU A 135 -6.38 93.02 49.33
C GLU A 135 -6.17 91.84 50.28
#